data_AF-A0A8S0PVI3-F1
#
_entry.id   AF-A0A8S0PVI3-F1
#
_cell.length_a   1.000
_cell.length_b   1.000
_cell.length_c   1.000
_cell.angle_alpha   90.00
_cell.angle_beta   90.00
_cell.angle_gamma   90.00
#
_symmetry.space_group_name_H-M   'P 1'
#
loop_
_entity.id
_entity.type
_entity.pdbx_description
1 polymer ?
#
loop_
_entity_poly.entity_id
_entity_poly.type
_entity_poly.pdbx_seq_one_letter_code
_entity_poly.pdbx_strand_id
1 'polypeptide(L)'
;MVQYNFKKITVVPTGKDFIDIILSRTQRQTPTVVHKGYAISRIRQFYMRKVSQINTARNLIGKIAKDYVKLLKYGDSLYRCKSLKVAALGRMCTVIKRVSPSLAYLEQIRQHMARLPSIDPNTRTILICGYPNVGKSSFINKITRANVDGQPYAFTTKSLFVGHTDYKYLRYQVIDTPGILDRPFEDRNIIEMCSITALAHLRAAVLFFLDISGSCGYSIAQQAALFHSIKSLFMNKPLTIVCNKTDLQALEGISKDDMKLVMEMKSEAMKTLIGQGGEPTNDEGVLLTMSTLIEEGVIEVKNAACERLLDQRVELKMKSKKLNDCLNRFHVAMPKPRDQKERPPCIPEAVLEAKAKKAELEELEREEGMRQEHEADDEFEMDGAELTPEEQEALVAIRKKKSLLIQQHRMKKSTAESRPTIPRKFNKDKQFTGRKRERSIERGDQNGTDDMDVDGNQPNKKLRFRSRSKSQPPYEVVPGEGLKDFAQKKKVVKLAEKSHKKRNKDARKGEADRVIPTLRPKHLFSGKRSTGKTDRR
;
A
#
# COMPACT_ATOMS: atom_id res chain seq x y z
N MET A 1 1.52 -20.84 6.32
CA MET A 1 0.23 -21.17 5.67
C MET A 1 0.23 -20.57 4.28
N VAL A 2 -0.34 -21.26 3.30
CA VAL A 2 -0.37 -20.79 1.90
C VAL A 2 -1.42 -19.70 1.81
N GLN A 3 -1.01 -18.47 1.52
CA GLN A 3 -1.93 -17.40 1.15
C GLN A 3 -2.47 -17.76 -0.24
N TYR A 4 -3.70 -18.28 -0.30
CA TYR A 4 -4.30 -18.71 -1.56
C TYR A 4 -4.65 -17.48 -2.38
N ASN A 5 -4.00 -17.33 -3.54
CA ASN A 5 -4.34 -16.29 -4.49
C ASN A 5 -5.35 -16.85 -5.51
N PHE A 6 -6.64 -16.67 -5.23
CA PHE A 6 -7.73 -17.16 -6.08
C PHE A 6 -7.75 -16.50 -7.47
N LYS A 7 -7.09 -15.34 -7.65
CA LYS A 7 -6.97 -14.66 -8.95
C LYS A 7 -6.02 -15.36 -9.92
N LYS A 8 -5.16 -16.27 -9.44
CA LYS A 8 -4.26 -17.06 -10.30
C LYS A 8 -4.96 -18.21 -11.03
N ILE A 9 -6.21 -18.51 -10.70
CA ILE A 9 -6.96 -19.58 -11.37
C ILE A 9 -7.29 -19.12 -12.81
N THR A 10 -6.79 -19.86 -13.78
CA THR A 10 -7.03 -19.61 -15.21
C THR A 10 -8.52 -19.71 -15.54
N VAL A 11 -8.96 -18.91 -16.51
CA VAL A 11 -10.33 -18.97 -17.05
C VAL A 11 -10.67 -20.38 -17.50
N VAL A 12 -11.84 -20.88 -17.11
CA VAL A 12 -12.36 -22.18 -17.51
C VAL A 12 -13.31 -21.95 -18.69
N PRO A 13 -12.92 -22.33 -19.92
CA PRO A 13 -13.76 -22.13 -21.10
C PRO A 13 -15.01 -23.03 -21.05
N THR A 14 -16.04 -22.64 -21.80
CA THR A 14 -17.23 -23.48 -21.96
C THR A 14 -16.88 -24.76 -22.74
N GLY A 15 -17.72 -25.79 -22.64
CA GLY A 15 -17.43 -27.06 -23.34
C GLY A 15 -17.27 -26.91 -24.86
N LYS A 16 -18.00 -25.97 -25.49
CA LYS A 16 -17.89 -25.68 -26.92
C LYS A 16 -16.58 -24.96 -27.22
N ASP A 17 -16.29 -23.86 -26.51
CA ASP A 17 -15.06 -23.10 -26.69
C ASP A 17 -13.83 -23.94 -26.39
N PHE A 18 -13.89 -24.84 -25.42
CA PHE A 18 -12.79 -25.75 -25.09
C PHE A 18 -12.50 -26.72 -26.24
N ILE A 19 -13.53 -27.25 -26.90
CA ILE A 19 -13.38 -28.10 -28.08
C ILE A 19 -12.79 -27.28 -29.23
N ASP A 20 -13.31 -26.08 -29.48
CA ASP A 20 -12.87 -25.23 -30.59
C ASP A 20 -11.42 -24.76 -30.39
N ILE A 21 -11.04 -24.40 -29.16
CA ILE A 21 -9.66 -24.07 -28.80
C ILE A 21 -8.74 -25.27 -29.03
N ILE A 22 -9.12 -26.47 -28.58
CA ILE A 22 -8.29 -27.69 -28.73
C ILE A 22 -8.15 -28.10 -30.19
N LEU A 23 -9.25 -28.15 -30.95
CA LEU A 23 -9.24 -28.52 -32.36
C LEU A 23 -8.49 -27.50 -33.19
N SER A 24 -8.71 -26.20 -32.94
CA SER A 24 -8.00 -25.13 -33.63
C SER A 24 -6.52 -25.07 -33.24
N ARG A 25 -6.16 -25.36 -31.98
CA ARG A 25 -4.77 -25.49 -31.54
C ARG A 25 -4.09 -26.72 -32.16
N THR A 26 -4.82 -27.83 -32.31
CA THR A 26 -4.34 -29.03 -33.02
C THR A 26 -4.09 -28.72 -34.49
N GLN A 27 -4.93 -27.87 -35.10
CA GLN A 27 -4.79 -27.40 -36.49
C GLN A 27 -3.65 -26.38 -36.67
N ARG A 28 -3.41 -25.50 -35.67
CA ARG A 28 -2.42 -24.41 -35.75
C ARG A 28 -1.03 -24.74 -35.18
N GLN A 29 -0.90 -25.69 -34.24
CA GLN A 29 0.35 -25.95 -33.48
C GLN A 29 1.03 -27.30 -33.78
N THR A 30 0.67 -28.00 -34.85
CA THR A 30 1.40 -29.22 -35.24
C THR A 30 2.47 -28.94 -36.30
N PRO A 31 3.77 -29.00 -35.91
CA PRO A 31 4.81 -29.64 -36.72
C PRO A 31 5.32 -30.91 -36.01
N THR A 32 5.87 -31.85 -36.79
CA THR A 32 6.53 -33.09 -36.31
C THR A 32 7.60 -32.78 -35.25
N VAL A 33 7.67 -33.64 -34.22
CA VAL A 33 8.66 -33.70 -33.10
C VAL A 33 8.21 -33.08 -31.75
N VAL A 34 8.57 -33.77 -30.65
CA VAL A 34 8.01 -33.72 -29.28
C VAL A 34 9.09 -33.41 -28.25
N HIS A 35 8.80 -32.71 -27.12
CA HIS A 35 9.41 -32.97 -25.79
C HIS A 35 8.55 -32.52 -24.56
N LYS A 36 8.95 -32.97 -23.35
CA LYS A 36 8.21 -33.24 -22.07
C LYS A 36 8.02 -32.07 -21.07
N GLY A 37 6.92 -32.14 -20.31
CA GLY A 37 6.94 -32.40 -18.85
C GLY A 37 6.68 -31.26 -17.85
N TYR A 38 5.63 -31.40 -17.01
CA TYR A 38 5.58 -30.90 -15.62
C TYR A 38 4.69 -31.78 -14.74
N ALA A 39 5.06 -31.92 -13.47
CA ALA A 39 4.35 -32.70 -12.45
C ALA A 39 3.36 -31.84 -11.65
N ILE A 40 2.17 -32.38 -11.40
CA ILE A 40 1.12 -31.74 -10.58
C ILE A 40 0.78 -32.69 -9.44
N SER A 41 1.40 -32.49 -8.28
CA SER A 41 1.09 -33.18 -7.03
C SER A 41 0.87 -32.16 -5.92
N ARG A 42 -0.15 -31.31 -6.04
CA ARG A 42 -0.66 -30.51 -4.89
C ARG A 42 -2.00 -29.81 -5.08
N ILE A 43 -3.01 -30.48 -5.66
CA ILE A 43 -4.39 -29.95 -5.69
C ILE A 43 -5.40 -31.10 -5.47
N ARG A 44 -5.28 -31.85 -4.35
CA ARG A 44 -5.99 -33.14 -4.22
C ARG A 44 -7.02 -33.25 -3.08
N GLN A 45 -7.17 -32.29 -2.17
CA GLN A 45 -8.00 -32.53 -0.97
C GLN A 45 -9.26 -31.67 -0.80
N PHE A 46 -9.69 -30.90 -1.82
CA PHE A 46 -10.89 -30.05 -1.65
C PHE A 46 -11.93 -30.06 -2.79
N TYR A 47 -11.60 -30.52 -4.00
CA TYR A 47 -12.50 -30.42 -5.17
C TYR A 47 -13.22 -31.73 -5.58
N MET A 48 -13.42 -32.67 -4.65
CA MET A 48 -13.54 -34.10 -4.95
C MET A 48 -14.78 -34.61 -5.72
N ARG A 49 -15.89 -33.88 -5.87
CA ARG A 49 -17.07 -34.45 -6.58
C ARG A 49 -17.20 -34.03 -8.05
N LYS A 50 -17.00 -32.75 -8.39
CA LYS A 50 -17.08 -32.25 -9.78
C LYS A 50 -15.74 -32.25 -10.51
N VAL A 51 -14.61 -32.01 -9.81
CA VAL A 51 -13.28 -32.27 -10.39
C VAL A 51 -13.04 -33.77 -10.54
N SER A 52 -13.71 -34.65 -9.78
CA SER A 52 -13.67 -36.09 -10.07
C SER A 52 -14.26 -36.43 -11.43
N GLN A 53 -15.32 -35.75 -11.88
CA GLN A 53 -15.84 -35.92 -13.24
C GLN A 53 -14.81 -35.44 -14.29
N ILE A 54 -14.13 -34.32 -14.04
CA ILE A 54 -13.04 -33.81 -14.91
C ILE A 54 -11.82 -34.74 -14.87
N ASN A 55 -11.47 -35.30 -13.72
CA ASN A 55 -10.35 -36.21 -13.53
C ASN A 55 -10.65 -37.57 -14.18
N THR A 56 -11.89 -38.04 -14.09
CA THR A 56 -12.39 -39.23 -14.79
C THR A 56 -12.39 -38.98 -16.29
N ALA A 57 -12.83 -37.81 -16.75
CA ALA A 57 -12.76 -37.42 -18.15
C ALA A 57 -11.32 -37.33 -18.66
N ARG A 58 -10.39 -36.75 -17.88
CA ARG A 58 -8.95 -36.74 -18.15
C ARG A 58 -8.41 -38.17 -18.29
N ASN A 59 -8.76 -39.06 -17.36
CA ASN A 59 -8.33 -40.45 -17.38
C ASN A 59 -8.92 -41.20 -18.58
N LEU A 60 -10.18 -40.95 -18.92
CA LEU A 60 -10.87 -41.55 -20.05
C LEU A 60 -10.27 -41.08 -21.38
N ILE A 61 -10.03 -39.77 -21.54
CA ILE A 61 -9.32 -39.20 -22.70
C ILE A 61 -7.90 -39.80 -22.79
N GLY A 62 -7.21 -39.94 -21.67
CA GLY A 62 -5.89 -40.59 -21.62
C GLY A 62 -5.92 -42.07 -22.04
N LYS A 63 -6.99 -42.81 -21.71
CA LYS A 63 -7.20 -44.19 -22.19
C LYS A 63 -7.49 -44.22 -23.69
N ILE A 64 -8.46 -43.42 -24.16
CA ILE A 64 -8.80 -43.29 -25.59
C ILE A 64 -7.55 -42.95 -26.41
N ALA A 65 -6.74 -41.98 -25.97
CA ALA A 65 -5.50 -41.62 -26.65
C ALA A 65 -4.54 -42.81 -26.77
N LYS A 66 -4.32 -43.55 -25.67
CA LYS A 66 -3.42 -44.72 -25.67
C LYS A 66 -3.93 -45.84 -26.58
N ASP A 67 -5.23 -46.13 -26.55
CA ASP A 67 -5.81 -47.22 -27.33
C ASP A 67 -5.78 -46.91 -28.83
N TYR A 68 -6.11 -45.68 -29.22
CA TYR A 68 -6.02 -45.26 -30.61
C TYR A 68 -4.59 -45.15 -31.14
N VAL A 69 -3.61 -44.74 -30.30
CA VAL A 69 -2.19 -44.78 -30.67
C VAL A 69 -1.70 -46.21 -30.90
N LYS A 70 -2.21 -47.20 -30.14
CA LYS A 70 -1.91 -48.61 -30.40
C LYS A 70 -2.54 -49.11 -31.70
N LEU A 71 -3.81 -48.79 -31.95
CA LEU A 71 -4.52 -49.19 -33.17
C LEU A 71 -3.90 -48.57 -34.44
N LEU A 72 -3.39 -47.34 -34.34
CA LEU A 72 -2.77 -46.63 -35.47
C LEU A 72 -1.46 -47.30 -35.95
N LYS A 73 -0.81 -48.13 -35.13
CA LYS A 73 0.40 -48.88 -35.52
C LYS A 73 0.15 -49.94 -36.59
N TYR A 74 -1.09 -50.44 -36.67
CA TYR A 74 -1.52 -51.49 -37.60
C TYR A 74 -2.36 -50.91 -38.75
N GLY A 75 -2.14 -49.64 -39.10
CA GLY A 75 -2.86 -48.96 -40.16
C GLY A 75 -2.20 -49.17 -41.52
N ASP A 76 -2.83 -49.94 -42.40
CA ASP A 76 -2.23 -50.33 -43.69
C ASP A 76 -2.48 -49.32 -44.83
N SER A 77 -3.32 -48.31 -44.60
CA SER A 77 -3.64 -47.28 -45.60
C SER A 77 -3.82 -45.90 -44.99
N LEU A 78 -3.51 -44.87 -45.78
CA LEU A 78 -3.74 -43.47 -45.38
C LEU A 78 -5.19 -43.20 -44.99
N TYR A 79 -6.14 -43.82 -45.72
CA TYR A 79 -7.57 -43.72 -45.43
C TYR A 79 -7.91 -44.30 -44.05
N ARG A 80 -7.38 -45.48 -43.72
CA ARG A 80 -7.58 -46.15 -42.42
C ARG A 80 -6.95 -45.36 -41.26
N CYS A 81 -5.77 -44.77 -41.48
CA CYS A 81 -5.13 -43.89 -40.49
C CYS A 81 -5.93 -42.59 -40.28
N LYS A 82 -6.47 -41.99 -41.35
CA LYS A 82 -7.32 -40.80 -41.29
C LYS A 82 -8.63 -41.08 -40.53
N SER A 83 -9.29 -42.20 -40.81
CA SER A 83 -10.55 -42.56 -40.13
C SER A 83 -10.34 -42.83 -38.64
N LEU A 84 -9.26 -43.52 -38.25
CA LEU A 84 -8.88 -43.74 -36.85
C LEU A 84 -8.57 -42.42 -36.13
N LYS A 85 -7.88 -41.48 -36.78
CA LYS A 85 -7.64 -40.13 -36.23
C LYS A 85 -8.94 -39.37 -35.99
N VAL A 86 -9.85 -39.35 -36.96
CA VAL A 86 -11.16 -38.67 -36.83
C VAL A 86 -12.00 -39.30 -35.73
N ALA A 87 -12.03 -40.64 -35.65
CA ALA A 87 -12.75 -41.35 -34.60
C ALA A 87 -12.18 -41.08 -33.19
N ALA A 88 -10.85 -41.03 -33.04
CA ALA A 88 -10.20 -40.70 -31.77
C ALA A 88 -10.57 -39.29 -31.29
N LEU A 89 -10.44 -38.28 -32.17
CA LEU A 89 -10.78 -36.90 -31.87
C LEU A 89 -12.28 -36.75 -31.58
N GLY A 90 -13.14 -37.42 -32.34
CA GLY A 90 -14.58 -37.45 -32.11
C GLY A 90 -14.95 -38.00 -30.73
N ARG A 91 -14.37 -39.14 -30.32
CA ARG A 91 -14.60 -39.73 -28.99
C ARG A 91 -14.10 -38.81 -27.86
N MET A 92 -12.95 -38.17 -28.04
CA MET A 92 -12.44 -37.18 -27.07
C MET A 92 -13.38 -35.98 -26.93
N CYS A 93 -13.90 -35.45 -28.05
CA CYS A 93 -14.87 -34.36 -28.05
C CYS A 93 -16.18 -34.75 -27.36
N THR A 94 -16.69 -35.98 -27.56
CA THR A 94 -17.90 -36.47 -26.87
C THR A 94 -17.74 -36.51 -25.35
N VAL A 95 -16.56 -36.91 -24.87
CA VAL A 95 -16.24 -36.90 -23.42
C VAL A 95 -16.25 -35.47 -22.89
N ILE A 96 -15.68 -34.51 -23.63
CA ILE A 96 -15.68 -33.09 -23.24
C ILE A 96 -17.10 -32.51 -23.23
N LYS A 97 -17.92 -32.81 -24.26
CA LYS A 97 -19.33 -32.38 -24.31
C LYS A 97 -20.12 -32.84 -23.09
N ARG A 98 -19.88 -34.07 -22.62
CA ARG A 98 -20.51 -34.62 -21.40
C ARG A 98 -20.16 -33.84 -20.12
N VAL A 99 -18.98 -33.22 -20.05
CA VAL A 99 -18.49 -32.47 -18.88
C VAL A 99 -18.84 -30.98 -18.95
N SER A 100 -19.39 -30.51 -20.07
CA SER A 100 -19.71 -29.10 -20.32
C SER A 100 -20.48 -28.40 -19.18
N PRO A 101 -21.54 -28.98 -18.59
CA PRO A 101 -22.27 -28.33 -17.49
C PRO A 101 -21.40 -28.09 -16.25
N SER A 102 -20.45 -29.00 -15.99
CA SER A 102 -19.53 -28.87 -14.86
C SER A 102 -18.47 -27.80 -15.11
N LEU A 103 -18.03 -27.60 -16.36
CA LEU A 103 -17.11 -26.52 -16.72
C LEU A 103 -17.77 -25.14 -16.56
N ALA A 104 -19.02 -25.00 -16.99
CA ALA A 104 -19.78 -23.75 -16.81
C ALA A 104 -19.94 -23.39 -15.32
N TYR A 105 -20.28 -24.37 -14.49
CA TYR A 105 -20.38 -24.17 -13.04
C TYR A 105 -19.03 -23.78 -12.40
N LEU A 106 -17.93 -24.42 -12.82
CA LEU A 106 -16.60 -24.07 -12.32
C LEU A 106 -16.16 -22.67 -12.74
N GLU A 107 -16.55 -22.20 -13.92
CA GLU A 107 -16.27 -20.84 -14.35
C GLU A 107 -17.05 -19.81 -13.50
N GLN A 108 -18.32 -20.08 -13.20
CA GLN A 108 -19.10 -19.26 -12.27
C GLN A 108 -18.42 -19.19 -10.89
N ILE A 109 -18.05 -20.35 -10.32
CA ILE A 109 -17.33 -20.38 -9.04
C ILE A 109 -16.02 -19.60 -9.12
N ARG A 110 -15.23 -19.78 -10.18
CA ARG A 110 -13.96 -19.07 -10.35
C ARG A 110 -14.16 -17.55 -10.34
N GLN A 111 -15.17 -17.06 -11.06
CA GLN A 111 -15.50 -15.64 -11.10
C GLN A 111 -15.90 -15.12 -9.71
N HIS A 112 -16.70 -15.87 -8.95
CA HIS A 112 -17.05 -15.53 -7.57
C HIS A 112 -15.83 -15.56 -6.64
N MET A 113 -15.01 -16.61 -6.69
CA MET A 113 -13.81 -16.75 -5.85
C MET A 113 -12.77 -15.67 -6.14
N ALA A 114 -12.65 -15.22 -7.39
CA ALA A 114 -11.72 -14.16 -7.76
C ALA A 114 -12.07 -12.80 -7.14
N ARG A 115 -13.35 -12.59 -6.77
CA ARG A 115 -13.83 -11.38 -6.10
C ARG A 115 -13.68 -11.43 -4.59
N LEU A 116 -13.44 -12.60 -4.00
CA LEU A 116 -13.29 -12.73 -2.55
C LEU A 116 -12.03 -11.97 -2.06
N PRO A 117 -12.13 -11.26 -0.93
CA PRO A 117 -10.98 -10.59 -0.36
C PRO A 117 -9.99 -11.61 0.20
N SER A 118 -8.70 -11.27 0.18
CA SER A 118 -7.66 -12.09 0.79
C SER A 118 -7.55 -11.75 2.28
N ILE A 119 -7.98 -12.66 3.13
CA ILE A 119 -7.87 -12.54 4.59
C ILE A 119 -6.77 -13.49 5.08
N ASP A 120 -5.88 -13.02 5.95
CA ASP A 120 -4.94 -13.90 6.65
C ASP A 120 -5.42 -14.12 8.10
N PRO A 121 -5.76 -15.36 8.49
CA PRO A 121 -6.29 -15.63 9.83
C PRO A 121 -5.27 -15.44 10.97
N ASN A 122 -3.97 -15.40 10.66
CA ASN A 122 -2.92 -15.27 11.68
C ASN A 122 -2.44 -13.83 11.89
N THR A 123 -2.72 -12.94 10.93
CA THR A 123 -2.39 -11.53 11.06
C THR A 123 -3.27 -10.85 12.10
N ARG A 124 -2.89 -9.63 12.49
CA ARG A 124 -3.66 -8.81 13.44
C ARG A 124 -4.93 -8.36 12.75
N THR A 125 -6.06 -8.79 13.29
CA THR A 125 -7.37 -8.55 12.69
C THR A 125 -8.27 -7.91 13.72
N ILE A 126 -9.05 -6.93 13.29
CA ILE A 126 -10.12 -6.30 14.04
C ILE A 126 -11.41 -6.69 13.32
N LEU A 127 -12.36 -7.24 14.06
CA LEU A 127 -13.64 -7.68 13.53
C LEU A 127 -14.73 -6.76 14.07
N ILE A 128 -15.52 -6.17 13.18
CA ILE A 128 -16.60 -5.27 13.54
C ILE A 128 -17.92 -6.05 13.49
N CYS A 129 -18.62 -6.13 14.61
CA CYS A 129 -19.88 -6.87 14.78
C CYS A 129 -20.97 -5.98 15.39
N GLY A 130 -22.23 -6.33 15.15
CA GLY A 130 -23.40 -5.59 15.67
C GLY A 130 -24.59 -5.67 14.72
N TYR A 131 -25.72 -5.10 15.13
CA TYR A 131 -26.96 -5.08 14.35
C TYR A 131 -26.81 -4.36 12.99
N PRO A 132 -27.63 -4.67 11.97
CA PRO A 132 -27.72 -3.84 10.76
C PRO A 132 -27.95 -2.35 11.10
N ASN A 133 -27.49 -1.44 10.22
CA ASN A 133 -27.73 0.02 10.34
C ASN A 133 -27.14 0.75 11.58
N VAL A 134 -26.36 0.09 12.43
CA VAL A 134 -25.68 0.74 13.58
C VAL A 134 -24.49 1.61 13.18
N GLY A 135 -24.03 1.58 11.91
CA GLY A 135 -22.92 2.41 11.42
C GLY A 135 -21.56 1.71 11.26
N LYS A 136 -21.51 0.37 11.30
CA LYS A 136 -20.27 -0.43 11.11
C LYS A 136 -19.53 -0.10 9.81
N SER A 137 -20.25 -0.04 8.70
CA SER A 137 -19.66 0.24 7.38
C SER A 137 -19.24 1.70 7.22
N SER A 138 -19.83 2.63 7.96
CA SER A 138 -19.38 4.03 8.03
C SER A 138 -18.05 4.14 8.81
N PHE A 139 -17.92 3.38 9.90
CA PHE A 139 -16.69 3.34 10.69
C PHE A 139 -15.48 2.82 9.91
N ILE A 140 -15.64 1.74 9.11
CA ILE A 140 -14.55 1.21 8.29
C ILE A 140 -14.09 2.21 7.22
N ASN A 141 -15.01 3.00 6.62
CA ASN A 141 -14.66 4.02 5.63
C ASN A 141 -13.88 5.19 6.24
N LYS A 142 -14.12 5.51 7.52
CA LYS A 142 -13.39 6.57 8.23
C LYS A 142 -12.00 6.12 8.66
N ILE A 143 -11.85 4.86 9.09
CA ILE A 143 -10.57 4.33 9.60
C ILE A 143 -9.65 3.80 8.50
N THR A 144 -10.23 3.32 7.40
CA THR A 144 -9.50 2.69 6.32
C THR A 144 -9.81 3.39 5.00
N ARG A 145 -8.95 3.20 4.01
CA ARG A 145 -9.19 3.67 2.64
C ARG A 145 -10.15 2.77 1.86
N ALA A 146 -10.87 1.87 2.53
CA ALA A 146 -11.87 1.03 1.87
C ALA A 146 -13.12 1.87 1.62
N ASN A 147 -13.71 1.72 0.44
CA ASN A 147 -15.01 2.32 0.10
C ASN A 147 -16.06 1.22 0.20
N VAL A 148 -16.78 1.19 1.31
CA VAL A 148 -17.95 0.32 1.54
C VAL A 148 -19.20 1.19 1.43
N ASP A 149 -20.16 0.78 0.62
CA ASP A 149 -21.40 1.54 0.44
C ASP A 149 -22.28 1.46 1.71
N GLY A 150 -22.40 2.58 2.42
CA GLY A 150 -23.31 2.74 3.55
C GLY A 150 -24.67 3.27 3.08
N GLN A 151 -25.63 2.38 2.90
CA GLN A 151 -27.04 2.75 2.64
C GLN A 151 -27.90 2.45 3.88
N PRO A 152 -29.03 3.17 4.09
CA PRO A 152 -29.81 3.10 5.32
C PRO A 152 -30.70 1.85 5.46
N TYR A 153 -30.73 0.95 4.47
CA TYR A 153 -31.47 -0.31 4.56
C TYR A 153 -30.61 -1.47 5.07
N ALA A 154 -31.22 -2.40 5.81
CA ALA A 154 -30.52 -3.57 6.32
C ALA A 154 -29.91 -4.43 5.18
N PHE A 155 -28.84 -5.16 5.50
CA PHE A 155 -28.12 -6.05 4.57
C PHE A 155 -27.38 -5.36 3.41
N THR A 156 -26.94 -4.11 3.62
CA THR A 156 -26.03 -3.41 2.70
C THR A 156 -24.77 -4.22 2.37
N THR A 157 -24.15 -4.86 3.37
CA THR A 157 -22.99 -5.72 3.18
C THR A 157 -23.39 -7.19 3.09
N LYS A 158 -23.43 -7.73 1.86
CA LYS A 158 -23.71 -9.17 1.61
C LYS A 158 -22.48 -10.07 1.76
N SER A 159 -21.29 -9.48 1.87
CA SER A 159 -20.00 -10.16 1.97
C SER A 159 -19.12 -9.47 3.00
N LEU A 160 -18.15 -10.21 3.56
CA LEU A 160 -17.11 -9.63 4.42
C LEU A 160 -16.27 -8.64 3.61
N PHE A 161 -16.16 -7.41 4.09
CA PHE A 161 -15.25 -6.41 3.54
C PHE A 161 -13.99 -6.33 4.38
N VAL A 162 -12.85 -6.10 3.73
CA VAL A 162 -11.56 -6.00 4.40
C VAL A 162 -10.95 -4.65 4.10
N GLY A 163 -10.76 -3.87 5.14
CA GLY A 163 -9.97 -2.65 5.15
C GLY A 163 -8.60 -2.92 5.78
N HIS A 164 -7.63 -2.08 5.43
CA HIS A 164 -6.32 -2.09 6.07
C HIS A 164 -6.09 -0.75 6.76
N THR A 165 -5.57 -0.80 7.98
CA THR A 165 -5.15 0.36 8.76
C THR A 165 -3.78 0.11 9.36
N ASP A 166 -3.02 1.18 9.60
CA ASP A 166 -1.71 1.12 10.19
C ASP A 166 -1.76 1.79 11.59
N TYR A 167 -1.21 1.11 12.60
CA TYR A 167 -1.14 1.58 13.99
C TYR A 167 0.18 1.12 14.64
N LYS A 168 0.88 2.00 15.37
CA LYS A 168 2.22 1.75 15.95
C LYS A 168 3.18 1.05 14.95
N TYR A 169 3.21 1.51 13.69
CA TYR A 169 4.01 0.95 12.58
C TYR A 169 3.67 -0.51 12.19
N LEU A 170 2.54 -1.03 12.64
CA LEU A 170 2.05 -2.36 12.35
C LEU A 170 0.79 -2.29 11.50
N ARG A 171 0.67 -3.20 10.53
CA ARG A 171 -0.51 -3.32 9.69
C ARG A 171 -1.57 -4.20 10.35
N TYR A 172 -2.80 -3.69 10.37
CA TYR A 172 -4.00 -4.36 10.85
C TYR A 172 -4.97 -4.58 9.70
N GLN A 173 -5.70 -5.70 9.78
CA GLN A 173 -6.83 -5.99 8.90
C GLN A 173 -8.11 -5.66 9.66
N VAL A 174 -8.91 -4.73 9.16
CA VAL A 174 -10.24 -4.43 9.70
C VAL A 174 -11.25 -5.16 8.83
N ILE A 175 -12.05 -6.03 9.44
CA ILE A 175 -13.04 -6.83 8.72
C ILE A 175 -14.42 -6.38 9.17
N ASP A 176 -15.19 -5.89 8.21
CA ASP A 176 -16.61 -5.59 8.41
C ASP A 176 -17.43 -6.86 8.25
N THR A 177 -18.20 -7.20 9.26
CA THR A 177 -19.15 -8.31 9.18
C THR A 177 -20.53 -7.82 8.81
N PRO A 178 -21.23 -8.52 7.88
CA PRO A 178 -22.66 -8.35 7.71
C PRO A 178 -23.36 -8.37 9.07
N GLY A 179 -24.32 -7.47 9.25
CA GLY A 179 -25.09 -7.38 10.50
C GLY A 179 -25.68 -8.74 10.87
N ILE A 180 -25.46 -9.15 12.12
CA ILE A 180 -25.96 -10.42 12.64
C ILE A 180 -27.31 -10.14 13.28
N LEU A 181 -28.31 -10.97 12.98
CA LEU A 181 -29.60 -10.96 13.64
C LEU A 181 -29.69 -12.13 14.62
N ASP A 182 -30.46 -11.94 15.69
CA ASP A 182 -30.69 -12.98 16.68
C ASP A 182 -31.74 -13.97 16.16
N ARG A 183 -31.27 -14.98 15.43
CA ARG A 183 -32.05 -16.10 14.89
C ARG A 183 -31.43 -17.43 15.33
N PRO A 184 -32.22 -18.49 15.52
CA PRO A 184 -31.69 -19.83 15.80
C PRO A 184 -30.73 -20.26 14.68
N PHE A 185 -29.68 -21.02 15.02
CA PHE A 185 -28.58 -21.36 14.11
C PHE A 185 -29.03 -22.06 12.82
N GLU A 186 -30.13 -22.80 12.86
CA GLU A 186 -30.66 -23.59 11.73
C GLU A 186 -31.31 -22.71 10.65
N ASP A 187 -31.87 -21.57 11.03
CA ASP A 187 -32.58 -20.65 10.13
C ASP A 187 -31.70 -19.48 9.66
N ARG A 188 -30.39 -19.52 9.96
CA ARG A 188 -29.47 -18.43 9.60
C ARG A 188 -29.12 -18.46 8.13
N ASN A 189 -29.06 -17.26 7.55
CA ASN A 189 -28.70 -17.09 6.16
C ASN A 189 -27.22 -17.42 5.93
N ILE A 190 -26.86 -17.76 4.69
CA ILE A 190 -25.46 -17.97 4.27
C ILE A 190 -24.56 -16.77 4.63
N ILE A 191 -25.13 -15.56 4.58
CA ILE A 191 -24.45 -14.30 4.92
C ILE A 191 -24.13 -14.23 6.42
N GLU A 192 -25.09 -14.59 7.29
CA GLU A 192 -24.90 -14.60 8.74
C GLU A 192 -23.95 -15.71 9.16
N MET A 193 -24.03 -16.88 8.52
CA MET A 193 -23.08 -17.98 8.71
C MET A 193 -21.65 -17.57 8.35
N CYS A 194 -21.47 -16.70 7.36
CA CYS A 194 -20.16 -16.14 7.02
C CYS A 194 -19.61 -15.28 8.18
N SER A 195 -20.44 -14.42 8.77
CA SER A 195 -20.09 -13.62 9.95
C SER A 195 -19.71 -14.51 11.15
N ILE A 196 -20.48 -15.57 11.41
CA ILE A 196 -20.18 -16.54 12.49
C ILE A 196 -18.88 -17.30 12.22
N THR A 197 -18.65 -17.70 10.98
CA THR A 197 -17.42 -18.40 10.57
C THR A 197 -16.19 -17.52 10.77
N ALA A 198 -16.30 -16.23 10.41
CA ALA A 198 -15.26 -15.23 10.67
C ALA A 198 -15.05 -15.05 12.18
N LEU A 199 -16.14 -14.89 12.94
CA LEU A 199 -16.13 -14.80 14.39
C LEU A 199 -15.55 -16.03 15.06
N ALA A 200 -15.71 -17.24 14.55
CA ALA A 200 -15.17 -18.45 15.17
C ALA A 200 -13.66 -18.59 14.88
N HIS A 201 -13.26 -18.49 13.62
CA HIS A 201 -11.92 -18.89 13.19
C HIS A 201 -10.86 -17.77 13.21
N LEU A 202 -11.25 -16.50 13.22
CA LEU A 202 -10.30 -15.40 13.23
C LEU A 202 -9.79 -15.10 14.64
N ARG A 203 -8.47 -14.97 14.79
CA ARG A 203 -7.82 -14.49 16.01
C ARG A 203 -7.77 -12.96 16.00
N ALA A 204 -8.93 -12.37 16.26
CA ALA A 204 -9.18 -10.95 16.11
C ALA A 204 -9.59 -10.29 17.45
N ALA A 205 -9.38 -8.98 17.55
CA ALA A 205 -10.13 -8.14 18.47
C ALA A 205 -11.54 -7.94 17.93
N VAL A 206 -12.55 -8.06 18.79
CA VAL A 206 -13.96 -7.88 18.40
C VAL A 206 -14.42 -6.52 18.89
N LEU A 207 -14.93 -5.71 17.97
CA LEU A 207 -15.65 -4.48 18.26
C LEU A 207 -17.14 -4.75 18.13
N PHE A 208 -17.88 -4.63 19.23
CA PHE A 208 -19.34 -4.77 19.22
C PHE A 208 -20.00 -3.39 19.21
N PHE A 209 -20.62 -3.05 18.07
CA PHE A 209 -21.29 -1.77 17.85
C PHE A 209 -22.73 -1.82 18.35
N LEU A 210 -23.04 -0.87 19.23
CA LEU A 210 -24.35 -0.58 19.75
C LEU A 210 -24.83 0.78 19.23
N ASP A 211 -26.12 0.87 18.92
CA ASP A 211 -26.78 2.13 18.61
C ASP A 211 -27.67 2.54 19.78
N ILE A 212 -27.33 3.66 20.42
CA ILE A 212 -28.07 4.24 21.56
C ILE A 212 -29.33 4.96 21.08
N SER A 213 -29.28 5.57 19.88
CA SER A 213 -30.31 6.49 19.39
C SER A 213 -31.64 5.82 19.01
N GLY A 214 -31.65 4.49 18.87
CA GLY A 214 -32.80 3.74 18.34
C GLY A 214 -33.04 3.89 16.83
N SER A 215 -32.24 4.71 16.12
CA SER A 215 -32.41 4.96 14.68
C SER A 215 -32.12 3.75 13.79
N CYS A 216 -31.46 2.71 14.30
CA CYS A 216 -31.26 1.44 13.58
C CYS A 216 -32.55 0.62 13.40
N GLY A 217 -33.64 0.95 14.12
CA GLY A 217 -34.92 0.23 14.07
C GLY A 217 -35.02 -0.95 15.06
N TYR A 218 -34.04 -1.11 15.95
CA TYR A 218 -34.02 -2.15 16.99
C TYR A 218 -33.75 -1.53 18.36
N SER A 219 -34.38 -2.07 19.41
CA SER A 219 -34.19 -1.59 20.78
C SER A 219 -32.85 -2.04 21.38
N ILE A 220 -32.37 -1.32 22.39
CA ILE A 220 -31.13 -1.67 23.11
C ILE A 220 -31.24 -3.06 23.75
N ALA A 221 -32.42 -3.43 24.26
CA ALA A 221 -32.69 -4.78 24.80
C ALA A 221 -32.48 -5.90 23.76
N GLN A 222 -32.92 -5.70 22.51
CA GLN A 222 -32.67 -6.67 21.44
C GLN A 222 -31.18 -6.74 21.09
N GLN A 223 -30.49 -5.59 21.10
CA GLN A 223 -29.04 -5.53 20.90
C GLN A 223 -28.27 -6.30 21.98
N ALA A 224 -28.70 -6.18 23.24
CA ALA A 224 -28.14 -6.94 24.37
C ALA A 224 -28.44 -8.44 24.28
N ALA A 225 -29.65 -8.84 23.86
CA ALA A 225 -30.00 -10.25 23.66
C ALA A 225 -29.07 -10.93 22.63
N LEU A 226 -28.80 -10.27 21.51
CA LEU A 226 -27.83 -10.75 20.51
C LEU A 226 -26.44 -10.90 21.13
N PHE A 227 -25.99 -9.93 21.93
CA PHE A 227 -24.69 -9.97 22.58
C PHE A 227 -24.55 -11.23 23.46
N HIS A 228 -25.56 -11.52 24.27
CA HIS A 228 -25.57 -12.73 25.09
C HIS A 228 -25.65 -14.03 24.27
N SER A 229 -26.34 -14.03 23.12
CA SER A 229 -26.44 -15.22 22.27
C SER A 229 -25.11 -15.57 21.57
N ILE A 230 -24.32 -14.57 21.18
CA ILE A 230 -23.01 -14.76 20.55
C ILE A 230 -21.83 -14.79 21.53
N LYS A 231 -22.08 -14.58 22.83
CA LYS A 231 -21.08 -14.55 23.91
C LYS A 231 -20.09 -15.71 23.89
N SER A 232 -20.56 -16.93 23.60
CA SER A 232 -19.72 -18.13 23.53
C SER A 232 -18.63 -18.05 22.46
N LEU A 233 -18.82 -17.24 21.41
CA LEU A 233 -17.87 -17.06 20.31
C LEU A 233 -16.73 -16.08 20.66
N PHE A 234 -16.88 -15.31 21.75
CA PHE A 234 -15.90 -14.31 22.19
C PHE A 234 -14.81 -14.87 23.10
N MET A 235 -14.87 -16.16 23.46
CA MET A 235 -13.85 -16.77 24.30
C MET A 235 -12.45 -16.62 23.70
N ASN A 236 -11.50 -16.15 24.52
CA ASN A 236 -10.11 -15.86 24.16
C ASN A 236 -9.92 -14.70 23.16
N LYS A 237 -10.89 -13.80 23.02
CA LYS A 237 -10.80 -12.63 22.13
C LYS A 237 -10.99 -11.34 22.94
N PRO A 238 -10.17 -10.30 22.70
CA PRO A 238 -10.36 -9.02 23.35
C PRO A 238 -11.60 -8.36 22.75
N LEU A 239 -12.52 -7.96 23.63
CA LEU A 239 -13.81 -7.38 23.29
C LEU A 239 -13.85 -5.91 23.74
N THR A 240 -14.31 -5.04 22.85
CA THR A 240 -14.61 -3.63 23.14
C THR A 240 -16.00 -3.32 22.64
N ILE A 241 -16.79 -2.70 23.50
CA ILE A 241 -18.16 -2.26 23.23
C ILE A 241 -18.10 -0.81 22.78
N VAL A 242 -18.74 -0.53 21.67
CA VAL A 242 -18.69 0.76 20.99
C VAL A 242 -20.10 1.29 20.84
N CYS A 243 -20.38 2.39 21.54
CA CYS A 243 -21.64 3.11 21.47
C CYS A 243 -21.55 4.15 20.36
N ASN A 244 -22.24 3.90 19.24
CA ASN A 244 -22.24 4.79 18.09
C ASN A 244 -23.49 5.70 18.07
N LYS A 245 -23.41 6.78 17.29
CA LYS A 245 -24.46 7.81 17.12
C LYS A 245 -24.72 8.65 18.37
N THR A 246 -23.66 8.97 19.11
CA THR A 246 -23.74 9.80 20.31
C THR A 246 -24.12 11.25 20.03
N ASP A 247 -24.05 11.67 18.76
CA ASP A 247 -24.54 12.95 18.25
C ASP A 247 -26.06 13.10 18.38
N LEU A 248 -26.82 12.00 18.24
CA LEU A 248 -28.27 12.02 18.38
C LEU A 248 -28.70 11.87 19.84
N GLN A 249 -28.02 10.98 20.58
CA GLN A 249 -28.32 10.69 21.97
C GLN A 249 -27.03 10.42 22.73
N ALA A 250 -26.70 11.30 23.69
CA ALA A 250 -25.56 11.13 24.57
C ALA A 250 -25.76 9.96 25.55
N LEU A 251 -24.65 9.36 26.01
CA LEU A 251 -24.66 8.22 26.93
C LEU A 251 -25.37 8.53 28.27
N GLU A 252 -25.29 9.78 28.71
CA GLU A 252 -25.88 10.26 29.97
C GLU A 252 -27.41 10.41 29.89
N GLY A 253 -27.97 10.58 28.69
CA GLY A 253 -29.40 10.78 28.48
C GLY A 253 -30.22 9.50 28.36
N ILE A 254 -29.62 8.32 28.60
CA ILE A 254 -30.26 7.02 28.41
C ILE A 254 -31.15 6.66 29.60
N SER A 255 -32.19 5.85 29.36
CA SER A 255 -33.02 5.29 30.42
C SER A 255 -32.17 4.48 31.42
N LYS A 256 -32.55 4.51 32.71
CA LYS A 256 -31.80 3.78 33.76
C LYS A 256 -31.74 2.27 33.51
N ASP A 257 -32.72 1.72 32.79
CA ASP A 257 -32.77 0.28 32.50
C ASP A 257 -31.90 -0.10 31.31
N ASP A 258 -31.88 0.71 30.25
CA ASP A 258 -30.95 0.51 29.14
C ASP A 258 -29.50 0.72 29.57
N MET A 259 -29.25 1.66 30.48
CA MET A 259 -27.91 1.86 31.04
C MET A 259 -27.43 0.65 31.85
N LYS A 260 -28.33 -0.02 32.59
CA LYS A 260 -28.00 -1.29 33.28
C LYS A 260 -27.59 -2.36 32.27
N LEU A 261 -28.31 -2.49 31.15
CA LEU A 261 -27.96 -3.45 30.09
C LEU A 261 -26.58 -3.16 29.48
N VAL A 262 -26.26 -1.90 29.23
CA VAL A 262 -24.93 -1.50 28.73
C VAL A 262 -23.84 -1.80 29.75
N MET A 263 -24.08 -1.52 31.03
CA MET A 263 -23.15 -1.86 32.11
C MET A 263 -22.99 -3.38 32.29
N GLU A 264 -24.05 -4.16 32.11
CA GLU A 264 -23.99 -5.62 32.12
C GLU A 264 -23.05 -6.12 31.01
N MET A 265 -23.26 -5.65 29.77
CA MET A 265 -22.37 -5.97 28.65
C MET A 265 -20.91 -5.56 28.93
N LYS A 266 -20.67 -4.38 29.54
CA LYS A 266 -19.34 -3.94 29.97
C LYS A 266 -18.72 -4.93 30.94
N SER A 267 -19.47 -5.38 31.95
CA SER A 267 -18.99 -6.35 32.93
C SER A 267 -18.65 -7.70 32.31
N GLU A 268 -19.40 -8.13 31.29
CA GLU A 268 -19.14 -9.38 30.56
C GLU A 268 -17.91 -9.27 29.66
N ALA A 269 -17.73 -8.13 28.99
CA ALA A 269 -16.53 -7.85 28.23
C ALA A 269 -15.27 -7.89 29.11
N MET A 270 -15.37 -7.41 30.36
CA MET A 270 -14.30 -7.50 31.35
C MET A 270 -14.00 -8.93 31.80
N LYS A 271 -15.02 -9.76 32.07
CA LYS A 271 -14.81 -11.17 32.45
C LYS A 271 -14.07 -11.99 31.39
N THR A 272 -14.26 -11.64 30.12
CA THR A 272 -13.59 -12.29 28.99
C THR A 272 -12.07 -12.05 29.01
N LEU A 273 -11.61 -10.97 29.66
CA LEU A 273 -10.18 -10.63 29.85
C LEU A 273 -9.56 -11.38 31.05
N ILE A 274 -10.32 -11.57 32.14
CA ILE A 274 -9.81 -12.11 33.43
C ILE A 274 -9.38 -13.59 33.32
N GLY A 275 -9.89 -14.34 32.35
CA GLY A 275 -9.57 -15.77 32.15
C GLY A 275 -8.10 -16.10 31.84
N GLN A 276 -7.21 -15.10 31.69
CA GLN A 276 -5.78 -15.31 31.41
C GLN A 276 -4.81 -14.60 32.36
N GLY A 277 -5.23 -14.25 33.59
CA GLY A 277 -4.29 -13.90 34.67
C GLY A 277 -3.56 -12.56 34.53
N GLY A 278 -4.11 -11.61 33.77
CA GLY A 278 -3.66 -10.21 33.77
C GLY A 278 -4.37 -9.40 34.84
N GLU A 279 -3.65 -8.46 35.46
CA GLU A 279 -4.23 -7.41 36.31
C GLU A 279 -5.29 -6.60 35.52
N PRO A 280 -6.37 -6.12 36.17
CA PRO A 280 -7.40 -5.31 35.53
C PRO A 280 -6.80 -3.96 35.14
N THR A 281 -6.26 -3.87 33.92
CA THR A 281 -5.76 -2.61 33.37
C THR A 281 -6.90 -1.91 32.61
N ASN A 282 -7.21 -0.71 33.10
CA ASN A 282 -8.04 0.38 32.55
C ASN A 282 -9.51 0.04 32.21
N ASP A 283 -10.37 0.35 33.18
CA ASP A 283 -11.85 0.31 33.08
C ASP A 283 -12.43 1.23 31.99
N GLU A 284 -11.66 2.26 31.59
CA GLU A 284 -12.05 3.28 30.60
C GLU A 284 -12.01 2.77 29.14
N GLY A 285 -11.26 1.71 28.82
CA GLY A 285 -11.08 1.29 27.42
C GLY A 285 -12.11 0.28 26.88
N VAL A 286 -13.06 -0.17 27.71
CA VAL A 286 -14.01 -1.26 27.35
C VAL A 286 -15.25 -0.75 26.69
N LEU A 287 -15.78 0.36 27.21
CA LEU A 287 -16.98 1.02 26.73
C LEU A 287 -16.55 2.37 26.19
N LEU A 288 -16.67 2.56 24.89
CA LEU A 288 -16.27 3.79 24.22
C LEU A 288 -17.45 4.36 23.46
N THR A 289 -17.62 5.67 23.58
CA THR A 289 -18.59 6.46 22.81
C THR A 289 -17.94 6.99 21.55
N MET A 290 -18.68 7.02 20.45
CA MET A 290 -18.20 7.60 19.22
C MET A 290 -19.34 8.11 18.34
N SER A 291 -19.03 9.06 17.47
CA SER A 291 -19.90 9.47 16.38
C SER A 291 -19.16 9.42 15.05
N THR A 292 -19.72 8.69 14.09
CA THR A 292 -19.19 8.68 12.71
C THR A 292 -19.51 9.97 11.93
N LEU A 293 -20.45 10.78 12.42
CA LEU A 293 -20.85 12.03 11.77
C LEU A 293 -19.88 13.16 12.11
N ILE A 294 -19.60 13.35 13.40
CA ILE A 294 -18.70 14.39 13.94
C ILE A 294 -17.23 13.93 13.89
N GLU A 295 -16.99 12.63 13.70
CA GLU A 295 -15.66 11.98 13.74
C GLU A 295 -15.01 11.92 15.12
N GLU A 296 -15.75 12.27 16.17
CA GLU A 296 -15.33 12.18 17.56
C GLU A 296 -15.30 10.72 18.06
N GLY A 297 -14.27 10.35 18.83
CA GLY A 297 -14.09 9.02 19.42
C GLY A 297 -13.67 7.90 18.43
N VAL A 298 -13.71 8.14 17.10
CA VAL A 298 -13.39 7.12 16.08
C VAL A 298 -11.95 6.59 16.22
N ILE A 299 -11.00 7.50 16.42
CA ILE A 299 -9.57 7.16 16.53
C ILE A 299 -9.27 6.48 17.86
N GLU A 300 -9.96 6.88 18.93
CA GLU A 300 -9.80 6.30 20.26
C GLU A 300 -10.25 4.85 20.29
N VAL A 301 -11.43 4.55 19.73
CA VAL A 301 -11.93 3.18 19.55
C VAL A 301 -10.92 2.32 18.79
N LYS A 302 -10.37 2.85 17.69
CA LYS A 302 -9.34 2.16 16.91
C LYS A 302 -8.10 1.87 17.76
N ASN A 303 -7.60 2.87 18.48
CA ASN A 303 -6.38 2.77 19.27
C ASN A 303 -6.55 1.77 20.43
N ALA A 304 -7.64 1.87 21.18
CA ALA A 304 -7.97 0.98 22.29
C ALA A 304 -8.08 -0.49 21.84
N ALA A 305 -8.76 -0.75 20.72
CA ALA A 305 -8.87 -2.09 20.17
C ALA A 305 -7.53 -2.64 19.67
N CYS A 306 -6.71 -1.80 19.04
CA CYS A 306 -5.38 -2.19 18.56
C CYS A 306 -4.43 -2.51 19.71
N GLU A 307 -4.44 -1.71 20.78
CA GLU A 307 -3.61 -1.87 21.96
C GLU A 307 -3.95 -3.15 22.72
N ARG A 308 -5.23 -3.38 23.01
CA ARG A 308 -5.70 -4.63 23.63
C ARG A 308 -5.30 -5.89 22.85
N LEU A 309 -5.40 -5.83 21.52
CA LEU A 309 -4.98 -6.94 20.68
C LEU A 309 -3.45 -7.14 20.73
N LEU A 310 -2.68 -6.07 20.87
CA LEU A 310 -1.22 -6.17 21.01
C LEU A 310 -0.86 -6.79 22.34
N ASP A 311 -1.44 -6.33 23.43
CA ASP A 311 -1.09 -6.80 24.77
C ASP A 311 -1.34 -8.30 24.91
N GLN A 312 -2.52 -8.76 24.49
CA GLN A 312 -2.83 -10.19 24.46
C GLN A 312 -1.85 -10.99 23.57
N ARG A 313 -1.48 -10.44 22.40
CA ARG A 313 -0.53 -11.11 21.48
C ARG A 313 0.89 -11.12 22.02
N VAL A 314 1.32 -10.07 22.72
CA VAL A 314 2.62 -9.98 23.38
C VAL A 314 2.67 -10.98 24.52
N GLU A 315 1.61 -11.09 25.32
CA GLU A 315 1.53 -12.08 26.40
C GLU A 315 1.63 -13.52 25.89
N LEU A 316 0.85 -13.86 24.84
CA LEU A 316 0.95 -15.16 24.16
C LEU A 316 2.34 -15.40 23.56
N LYS A 317 3.03 -14.34 23.13
CA LYS A 317 4.39 -14.43 22.58
C LYS A 317 5.45 -14.58 23.67
N MET A 318 5.27 -13.95 24.83
CA MET A 318 6.12 -14.09 26.02
C MET A 318 6.07 -15.54 26.55
N LYS A 319 4.88 -16.16 26.54
CA LYS A 319 4.71 -17.59 26.85
C LYS A 319 5.40 -18.53 25.83
N SER A 320 5.81 -18.02 24.67
CA SER A 320 6.42 -18.80 23.59
C SER A 320 7.94 -18.78 23.62
N LYS A 321 8.58 -19.94 23.39
CA LYS A 321 10.04 -20.08 23.26
C LYS A 321 10.66 -19.28 22.11
N LYS A 322 9.85 -18.82 21.14
CA LYS A 322 10.29 -18.02 19.99
C LYS A 322 10.75 -16.59 20.35
N LEU A 323 10.59 -16.16 21.60
CA LEU A 323 11.09 -14.88 22.06
C LEU A 323 12.62 -14.83 22.00
N ASN A 324 13.27 -15.94 22.33
CA ASN A 324 14.73 -16.05 22.43
C ASN A 324 15.44 -15.70 21.11
N ASP A 325 14.85 -16.06 19.97
CA ASP A 325 15.39 -15.74 18.63
C ASP A 325 15.41 -14.23 18.35
N CYS A 326 14.55 -13.46 19.02
CA CYS A 326 14.37 -12.03 18.82
C CYS A 326 15.01 -11.17 19.92
N LEU A 327 15.47 -11.76 21.03
CA LEU A 327 16.03 -11.01 22.18
C LEU A 327 17.18 -10.08 21.76
N ASN A 328 18.02 -10.54 20.83
CA ASN A 328 19.13 -9.74 20.29
C ASN A 328 18.68 -8.43 19.62
N ARG A 329 17.42 -8.34 19.15
CA ARG A 329 16.86 -7.13 18.52
C ARG A 329 16.29 -6.15 19.55
N PHE A 330 15.86 -6.65 20.71
CA PHE A 330 15.35 -5.82 21.81
C PHE A 330 16.48 -5.27 22.69
N HIS A 331 17.60 -5.97 22.76
CA HIS A 331 18.74 -5.54 23.54
C HIS A 331 19.42 -4.31 22.93
N VAL A 332 19.28 -3.17 23.60
CA VAL A 332 20.05 -1.96 23.28
C VAL A 332 21.41 -2.07 23.98
N ALA A 333 22.49 -2.04 23.21
CA ALA A 333 23.84 -2.12 23.75
C ALA A 333 24.18 -0.82 24.51
N MET A 334 24.32 -0.93 25.83
CA MET A 334 24.78 0.18 26.67
C MET A 334 26.32 0.25 26.61
N PRO A 335 26.90 1.37 26.14
CA PRO A 335 28.35 1.50 26.08
C PRO A 335 28.93 1.54 27.49
N LYS A 336 29.88 0.64 27.79
CA LYS A 336 30.63 0.69 29.05
C LYS A 336 31.63 1.84 29.00
N PRO A 337 31.70 2.71 30.03
CA PRO A 337 32.72 3.75 30.10
C PRO A 337 34.11 3.13 30.03
N ARG A 338 34.89 3.51 29.01
CA ARG A 338 36.25 3.01 28.79
C ARG A 338 37.32 4.07 29.08
N ASP A 339 37.09 5.28 28.57
CA ASP A 339 38.02 6.42 28.68
C ASP A 339 37.32 7.58 29.39
N GLN A 340 38.05 8.41 30.16
CA GLN A 340 37.55 9.68 30.73
C GLN A 340 37.49 10.81 29.69
N LYS A 341 37.11 10.52 28.44
CA LYS A 341 37.01 11.51 27.34
C LYS A 341 35.55 11.72 26.95
N GLU A 342 35.08 12.96 27.03
CA GLU A 342 33.76 13.33 26.56
C GLU A 342 33.72 13.37 25.03
N ARG A 343 32.65 12.82 24.44
CA ARG A 343 32.42 12.78 22.99
C ARG A 343 31.04 13.37 22.68
N PRO A 344 30.90 14.70 22.73
CA PRO A 344 29.62 15.35 22.44
C PRO A 344 29.22 15.18 20.97
N PRO A 345 27.91 15.21 20.65
CA PRO A 345 27.45 15.18 19.27
C PRO A 345 27.85 16.47 18.54
N CYS A 346 28.62 16.34 17.47
CA CYS A 346 29.06 17.48 16.65
C CYS A 346 27.96 17.87 15.64
N ILE A 347 26.96 18.62 16.10
CA ILE A 347 25.90 19.18 15.25
C ILE A 347 26.33 20.59 14.82
N PRO A 348 26.40 20.90 13.49
CA PRO A 348 26.76 22.24 13.03
C PRO A 348 25.79 23.32 13.53
N GLU A 349 26.33 24.49 13.88
CA GLU A 349 25.57 25.61 14.44
C GLU A 349 24.43 26.08 13.52
N ALA A 350 24.65 26.09 12.20
CA ALA A 350 23.62 26.41 11.22
C ALA A 350 22.38 25.48 11.29
N VAL A 351 22.55 24.21 11.67
CA VAL A 351 21.44 23.26 11.84
C VAL A 351 20.70 23.51 13.16
N LEU A 352 21.43 23.91 14.20
CA LEU A 352 20.85 24.29 15.49
C LEU A 352 20.04 25.57 15.36
N GLU A 353 20.57 26.59 14.69
CA GLU A 353 19.84 27.83 14.38
C GLU A 353 18.61 27.57 13.53
N ALA A 354 18.70 26.70 12.51
CA ALA A 354 17.55 26.36 11.67
C ALA A 354 16.47 25.62 12.46
N LYS A 355 16.86 24.72 13.38
CA LYS A 355 15.91 24.06 14.29
C LYS A 355 15.28 25.03 15.28
N ALA A 356 16.07 25.95 15.85
CA ALA A 356 15.58 26.96 16.78
C ALA A 356 14.57 27.89 16.09
N LYS A 357 14.93 28.45 14.93
CA LYS A 357 14.02 29.29 14.11
C LYS A 357 12.75 28.53 13.71
N LYS A 358 12.83 27.23 13.43
CA LYS A 358 11.67 26.41 13.12
C LYS A 358 10.77 26.19 14.34
N ALA A 359 11.35 25.91 15.50
CA ALA A 359 10.59 25.75 16.74
C ALA A 359 9.88 27.06 17.14
N GLU A 360 10.60 28.19 17.05
CA GLU A 360 10.07 29.53 17.30
C GLU A 360 8.94 29.89 16.32
N LEU A 361 9.07 29.49 15.04
CA LEU A 361 8.00 29.62 14.05
C LEU A 361 6.79 28.75 14.38
N GLU A 362 6.99 27.48 14.77
CA GLU A 362 5.89 26.57 15.15
C GLU A 362 5.16 27.06 16.41
N GLU A 363 5.86 27.70 17.35
CA GLU A 363 5.25 28.35 18.52
C GLU A 363 4.44 29.59 18.12
N LEU A 364 4.99 30.46 17.28
CA LEU A 364 4.26 31.61 16.73
C LEU A 364 3.03 31.19 15.91
N GLU A 365 3.12 30.13 15.10
CA GLU A 365 1.98 29.59 14.35
C GLU A 365 0.89 29.02 15.27
N ARG A 366 1.28 28.42 16.41
CA ARG A 366 0.34 27.93 17.42
C ARG A 366 -0.34 29.08 18.14
N GLU A 367 0.41 30.12 18.52
CA GLU A 367 -0.15 31.34 19.12
C GLU A 367 -1.08 32.09 18.14
N GLU A 368 -0.69 32.21 16.87
CA GLU A 368 -1.55 32.78 15.82
C GLU A 368 -2.80 31.93 15.57
N GLY A 369 -2.70 30.59 15.65
CA GLY A 369 -3.84 29.69 15.57
C GLY A 369 -4.83 29.90 16.71
N MET A 370 -4.34 29.95 17.96
CA MET A 370 -5.16 30.23 19.14
C MET A 370 -5.76 31.65 19.09
N ARG A 371 -5.02 32.64 18.56
CA ARG A 371 -5.56 33.99 18.33
C ARG A 371 -6.60 34.04 17.22
N GLN A 372 -6.46 33.24 16.16
CA GLN A 372 -7.47 33.14 15.10
C GLN A 372 -8.73 32.42 15.56
N GLU A 373 -8.61 31.43 16.45
CA GLU A 373 -9.76 30.81 17.12
C GLU A 373 -10.45 31.84 18.04
N HIS A 374 -9.67 32.60 18.83
CA HIS A 374 -10.22 33.70 19.64
C HIS A 374 -10.82 34.84 18.81
N GLU A 375 -10.19 35.27 17.71
CA GLU A 375 -10.71 36.30 16.80
C GLU A 375 -11.89 35.79 15.94
N ALA A 376 -12.07 34.47 15.81
CA ALA A 376 -13.24 33.88 15.20
C ALA A 376 -14.43 33.81 16.18
N ASP A 377 -14.17 33.72 17.48
CA ASP A 377 -15.18 33.85 18.53
C ASP A 377 -15.48 35.32 18.87
N ASP A 378 -14.53 36.24 18.66
CA ASP A 378 -14.68 37.70 18.78
C ASP A 378 -15.05 38.37 17.43
N GLU A 379 -15.85 37.70 16.59
CA GLU A 379 -16.60 38.41 15.56
C GLU A 379 -17.63 39.28 16.29
N PHE A 380 -17.23 40.52 16.60
CA PHE A 380 -18.15 41.61 16.87
C PHE A 380 -19.21 41.60 15.77
N GLU A 381 -20.40 41.07 16.09
CA GLU A 381 -21.66 41.63 15.63
C GLU A 381 -21.67 43.10 16.05
N MET A 382 -20.99 43.93 15.26
CA MET A 382 -21.41 45.32 15.13
C MET A 382 -22.65 45.28 14.24
N ASP A 383 -23.79 45.58 14.86
CA ASP A 383 -25.07 45.78 14.21
C ASP A 383 -24.90 46.50 12.86
N GLY A 384 -25.39 45.85 11.80
CA GLY A 384 -25.48 46.41 10.46
C GLY A 384 -26.56 47.49 10.34
N ALA A 385 -26.51 48.50 11.20
CA ALA A 385 -27.36 49.69 11.11
C ALA A 385 -26.46 50.93 11.00
N GLU A 386 -26.55 51.61 9.86
CA GLU A 386 -25.86 52.87 9.50
C GLU A 386 -24.48 52.77 8.81
N LEU A 387 -24.34 51.88 7.82
CA LEU A 387 -23.32 52.07 6.77
C LEU A 387 -24.00 52.35 5.44
N THR A 388 -23.54 53.40 4.76
CA THR A 388 -24.00 53.72 3.41
C THR A 388 -23.61 52.61 2.44
N PRO A 389 -24.36 52.39 1.34
CA PRO A 389 -24.05 51.33 0.38
C PRO A 389 -22.62 51.45 -0.21
N GLU A 390 -22.07 52.66 -0.30
CA GLU A 390 -20.70 52.92 -0.76
C GLU A 390 -19.63 52.41 0.24
N GLU A 391 -19.89 52.52 1.54
CA GLU A 391 -18.97 52.05 2.58
C GLU A 391 -18.94 50.52 2.65
N GLN A 392 -20.08 49.86 2.41
CA GLN A 392 -20.15 48.40 2.33
C GLN A 392 -19.35 47.86 1.15
N GLU A 393 -19.45 48.50 -0.03
CA GLU A 393 -18.66 48.12 -1.21
C GLU A 393 -17.15 48.35 -0.97
N ALA A 394 -16.77 49.44 -0.30
CA ALA A 394 -15.38 49.71 0.05
C ALA A 394 -14.82 48.65 1.02
N LEU A 395 -15.61 48.24 2.02
CA LEU A 395 -15.21 47.24 3.00
C LEU A 395 -15.01 45.86 2.35
N VAL A 396 -15.90 45.49 1.43
CA VAL A 396 -15.76 44.28 0.60
C VAL A 396 -14.52 44.35 -0.30
N ALA A 397 -14.25 45.50 -0.93
CA ALA A 397 -13.06 45.71 -1.75
C ALA A 397 -11.76 45.62 -0.94
N ILE A 398 -11.75 46.14 0.28
CA ILE A 398 -10.62 46.06 1.21
C ILE A 398 -10.38 44.61 1.63
N ARG A 399 -11.43 43.87 2.04
CA ARG A 399 -11.33 42.44 2.41
C ARG A 399 -10.81 41.61 1.23
N LYS A 400 -11.31 41.85 0.02
CA LYS A 400 -10.86 41.17 -1.20
C LYS A 400 -9.41 41.50 -1.57
N LYS A 401 -8.97 42.74 -1.40
CA LYS A 401 -7.56 43.13 -1.65
C LYS A 401 -6.64 42.53 -0.59
N LYS A 402 -7.06 42.46 0.67
CA LYS A 402 -6.32 41.85 1.79
C LYS A 402 -6.13 40.35 1.55
N SER A 403 -7.17 39.61 1.18
CA SER A 403 -7.09 38.17 0.90
C SER A 403 -6.16 37.85 -0.28
N LEU A 404 -6.22 38.64 -1.35
CA LEU A 404 -5.36 38.49 -2.53
C LEU A 404 -3.87 38.73 -2.20
N LEU A 405 -3.59 39.72 -1.34
CA LEU A 405 -2.24 40.03 -0.89
C LEU A 405 -1.67 38.92 0.01
N ILE A 406 -2.50 38.36 0.90
CA ILE A 406 -2.15 37.20 1.74
C ILE A 406 -1.86 35.97 0.86
N GLN A 407 -2.69 35.70 -0.16
CA GLN A 407 -2.49 34.58 -1.08
C GLN A 407 -1.19 34.71 -1.89
N GLN A 408 -0.88 35.91 -2.40
CA GLN A 408 0.39 36.19 -3.07
C GLN A 408 1.61 36.04 -2.14
N HIS A 409 1.47 36.45 -0.88
CA HIS A 409 2.51 36.27 0.13
C HIS A 409 2.75 34.80 0.45
N ARG A 410 1.69 33.99 0.62
CA ARG A 410 1.78 32.53 0.82
C ARG A 410 2.48 31.84 -0.37
N MET A 411 2.14 32.20 -1.61
CA MET A 411 2.78 31.67 -2.83
C MET A 411 4.27 32.03 -2.94
N LYS A 412 4.66 33.23 -2.50
CA LYS A 412 6.08 33.66 -2.43
C LYS A 412 6.85 32.96 -1.30
N LYS A 413 6.19 32.58 -0.20
CA LYS A 413 6.79 31.83 0.91
C LYS A 413 6.90 30.34 0.62
N SER A 414 5.90 29.69 0.00
CA SER A 414 5.95 28.26 -0.32
C SER A 414 7.06 27.90 -1.32
N THR A 415 7.38 28.83 -2.23
CA THR A 415 8.54 28.69 -3.14
C THR A 415 9.88 28.90 -2.44
N ALA A 416 9.91 29.52 -1.25
CA ALA A 416 11.13 29.79 -0.48
C ALA A 416 11.58 28.61 0.41
N GLU A 417 10.71 27.63 0.69
CA GLU A 417 11.08 26.43 1.46
C GLU A 417 12.10 25.53 0.75
N SER A 418 12.26 25.67 -0.57
CA SER A 418 13.18 24.86 -1.38
C SER A 418 14.40 25.62 -1.95
N ARG A 419 14.40 26.97 -1.92
CA ARG A 419 15.47 27.81 -2.48
C ARG A 419 15.61 29.16 -1.76
N PRO A 420 16.83 29.68 -1.57
CA PRO A 420 17.04 31.01 -1.00
C PRO A 420 16.48 32.12 -1.89
N THR A 421 15.84 33.13 -1.27
CA THR A 421 15.24 34.28 -1.96
C THR A 421 16.32 35.14 -2.61
N ILE A 422 16.28 35.26 -3.95
CA ILE A 422 17.29 36.04 -4.69
C ILE A 422 17.15 37.52 -4.32
N PRO A 423 18.23 38.20 -3.86
CA PRO A 423 18.18 39.62 -3.57
C PRO A 423 17.78 40.41 -4.83
N ARG A 424 16.93 41.43 -4.66
CA ARG A 424 16.39 42.23 -5.78
C ARG A 424 17.47 42.82 -6.72
N LYS A 425 18.72 42.93 -6.26
CA LYS A 425 19.88 43.43 -7.03
C LYS A 425 20.40 42.45 -8.11
N PHE A 426 20.14 41.15 -7.98
CA PHE A 426 20.67 40.13 -8.90
C PHE A 426 19.66 39.66 -9.96
N ASN A 427 18.43 40.17 -9.93
CA ASN A 427 17.39 39.77 -10.87
C ASN A 427 17.49 40.64 -12.13
N LYS A 428 18.13 40.11 -13.19
CA LYS A 428 18.36 40.82 -14.46
C LYS A 428 17.09 40.98 -15.31
N ASP A 429 16.02 40.25 -15.00
CA ASP A 429 14.80 40.21 -15.82
C ASP A 429 13.69 41.13 -15.31
N LYS A 430 14.03 42.38 -14.94
CA LYS A 430 12.99 43.39 -14.74
C LYS A 430 12.68 44.09 -16.06
N GLN A 431 11.64 43.63 -16.74
CA GLN A 431 10.75 44.58 -17.39
C GLN A 431 10.15 45.45 -16.28
N PHE A 432 10.45 46.74 -16.30
CA PHE A 432 9.75 47.75 -15.50
C PHE A 432 8.29 47.82 -15.97
N THR A 433 7.46 46.87 -15.56
CA THR A 433 6.01 46.98 -15.74
C THR A 433 5.52 48.03 -14.76
N GLY A 434 5.37 49.26 -15.26
CA GLY A 434 4.92 50.43 -14.53
C GLY A 434 3.52 50.26 -13.94
N ARG A 435 3.44 49.70 -12.74
CA ARG A 435 2.28 49.85 -11.83
C ARG A 435 2.51 50.96 -10.79
N LYS A 436 3.25 52.02 -11.16
CA LYS A 436 3.14 53.34 -10.51
C LYS A 436 1.93 54.07 -11.12
N ARG A 437 0.69 53.60 -10.87
CA ARG A 437 -0.50 54.27 -11.44
C ARG A 437 -1.82 54.06 -10.68
N GLU A 438 -1.78 53.85 -9.36
CA GLU A 438 -3.02 53.78 -8.55
C GLU A 438 -3.04 54.73 -7.33
N ARG A 439 -1.97 55.52 -7.08
CA ARG A 439 -1.95 56.50 -5.98
C ARG A 439 -1.21 57.77 -6.39
N SER A 440 -1.89 58.69 -7.06
CA SER A 440 -1.81 60.17 -6.91
C SER A 440 -2.30 60.93 -8.15
N ILE A 441 -2.84 62.11 -7.87
CA ILE A 441 -3.43 63.14 -8.74
C ILE A 441 -2.34 64.06 -9.35
N GLU A 442 -2.68 64.66 -10.49
CA GLU A 442 -2.02 65.78 -11.21
C GLU A 442 -0.75 65.53 -12.05
N ARG A 443 -0.82 66.02 -13.29
CA ARG A 443 0.24 66.08 -14.30
C ARG A 443 0.86 67.48 -14.27
N GLY A 444 2.15 67.58 -13.99
CA GLY A 444 3.00 68.72 -14.32
C GLY A 444 4.12 68.26 -15.23
N ASP A 445 4.24 68.92 -16.37
CA ASP A 445 5.09 68.63 -17.53
C ASP A 445 6.60 68.82 -17.24
N GLN A 446 7.44 67.96 -17.83
CA GLN A 446 8.69 68.34 -18.51
C GLN A 446 9.34 67.13 -19.18
N ASN A 447 9.49 67.24 -20.50
CA ASN A 447 10.34 66.41 -21.34
C ASN A 447 11.76 66.27 -20.76
N GLY A 448 12.26 65.04 -20.65
CA GLY A 448 13.63 64.76 -20.25
C GLY A 448 13.91 63.25 -20.28
N THR A 449 14.68 62.83 -21.27
CA THR A 449 15.40 61.56 -21.38
C THR A 449 15.85 60.98 -20.04
N ASP A 450 15.45 59.74 -19.72
CA ASP A 450 16.12 58.89 -18.73
C ASP A 450 15.85 57.38 -19.02
N ASP A 451 15.74 57.01 -20.30
CA ASP A 451 16.06 55.65 -20.73
C ASP A 451 17.53 55.71 -21.17
N MET A 452 18.43 55.32 -20.26
CA MET A 452 19.86 55.31 -20.52
C MET A 452 20.16 54.36 -21.70
N ASP A 453 20.75 54.90 -22.75
CA ASP A 453 21.30 54.16 -23.89
C ASP A 453 22.16 52.99 -23.40
N VAL A 454 21.68 51.76 -23.56
CA VAL A 454 22.46 50.57 -23.30
C VAL A 454 23.33 50.32 -24.53
N ASP A 455 24.63 50.59 -24.38
CA ASP A 455 25.67 50.31 -25.38
C ASP A 455 25.49 48.92 -26.02
N GLY A 456 25.37 48.92 -27.35
CA GLY A 456 25.32 47.71 -28.16
C GLY A 456 26.58 46.86 -27.99
N ASN A 457 26.39 45.58 -27.67
CA ASN A 457 27.45 44.58 -27.51
C ASN A 457 28.41 44.56 -28.72
N GLN A 458 29.60 45.18 -28.60
CA GLN A 458 30.71 44.97 -29.52
C GLN A 458 31.55 43.76 -29.06
N PRO A 459 31.83 42.77 -29.94
CA PRO A 459 32.66 41.63 -29.59
C PRO A 459 34.14 42.06 -29.59
N ASN A 460 34.72 42.23 -28.40
CA ASN A 460 36.12 42.61 -28.28
C ASN A 460 37.07 41.48 -28.74
N LYS A 461 37.94 41.83 -29.70
CA LYS A 461 38.99 41.01 -30.31
C LYS A 461 40.15 40.72 -29.32
N LYS A 462 40.60 39.46 -29.34
CA LYS A 462 41.94 38.91 -28.99
C LYS A 462 42.33 38.78 -27.50
N LEU A 463 42.27 37.53 -27.00
CA LEU A 463 43.13 37.07 -25.90
C LEU A 463 44.59 36.97 -26.39
N ARG A 464 45.50 37.71 -25.76
CA ARG A 464 46.96 37.53 -25.89
C ARG A 464 47.41 36.36 -25.01
N PHE A 465 48.04 35.37 -25.62
CA PHE A 465 48.81 34.34 -24.94
C PHE A 465 50.03 34.97 -24.24
N ARG A 466 50.17 34.77 -22.93
CA ARG A 466 51.46 34.89 -22.23
C ARG A 466 51.83 33.52 -21.71
N SER A 467 52.83 32.93 -22.36
CA SER A 467 53.61 31.81 -21.85
C SER A 467 54.48 32.29 -20.69
N ARG A 468 54.42 31.58 -19.55
CA ARG A 468 55.51 31.56 -18.57
C ARG A 468 55.55 30.22 -17.82
N SER A 469 56.53 29.41 -18.25
CA SER A 469 57.48 28.61 -17.47
C SER A 469 57.01 27.95 -16.17
N LYS A 470 56.74 26.63 -16.24
CA LYS A 470 56.95 25.71 -15.11
C LYS A 470 58.31 25.05 -15.29
N SER A 471 59.13 25.08 -14.23
CA SER A 471 60.38 24.34 -14.09
C SER A 471 60.16 22.83 -14.15
N GLN A 472 60.89 22.11 -15.00
CA GLN A 472 60.96 20.63 -15.01
C GLN A 472 62.41 20.16 -14.83
N PRO A 473 62.64 19.05 -14.10
CA PRO A 473 63.96 18.50 -13.85
C PRO A 473 64.53 17.73 -15.07
N PRO A 474 65.85 17.52 -15.17
CA PRO A 474 66.52 17.26 -16.45
C PRO A 474 66.53 15.80 -16.95
N TYR A 475 65.81 14.86 -16.33
CA TYR A 475 65.99 13.42 -16.65
C TYR A 475 64.70 12.61 -16.91
N GLU A 476 63.57 13.26 -17.15
CA GLU A 476 62.38 12.54 -17.63
C GLU A 476 62.37 12.49 -19.16
N VAL A 477 62.56 11.30 -19.73
CA VAL A 477 62.36 11.07 -21.17
C VAL A 477 60.90 11.38 -21.49
N VAL A 478 60.65 12.54 -22.08
CA VAL A 478 59.28 12.97 -22.40
C VAL A 478 58.81 12.15 -23.61
N PRO A 479 57.63 11.51 -23.56
CA PRO A 479 57.08 10.79 -24.70
C PRO A 479 57.05 11.70 -25.95
N GLY A 480 57.93 11.43 -26.90
CA GLY A 480 58.08 12.20 -28.14
C GLY A 480 59.35 13.03 -28.29
N GLU A 481 60.36 12.90 -27.42
CA GLU A 481 61.69 13.51 -27.65
C GLU A 481 62.40 13.01 -28.92
N GLY A 482 62.08 11.81 -29.41
CA GLY A 482 62.61 11.27 -30.66
C GLY A 482 61.89 11.73 -31.94
N LEU A 483 60.95 12.69 -31.86
CA LEU A 483 60.13 13.12 -32.99
C LEU A 483 60.39 14.60 -33.30
N LYS A 484 60.80 14.86 -34.55
CA LYS A 484 61.28 16.15 -35.03
C LYS A 484 60.18 17.22 -35.03
N ASP A 485 58.99 16.87 -35.52
CA ASP A 485 57.90 17.83 -35.75
C ASP A 485 56.65 17.55 -34.90
N PHE A 486 55.91 18.60 -34.55
CA PHE A 486 54.62 18.49 -33.87
C PHE A 486 53.61 17.65 -34.67
N ALA A 487 53.64 17.74 -36.00
CA ALA A 487 52.79 16.94 -36.89
C ALA A 487 53.11 15.43 -36.77
N GLN A 488 54.39 15.07 -36.63
CA GLN A 488 54.82 13.69 -36.41
C GLN A 488 54.35 13.19 -35.03
N LYS A 489 54.48 14.00 -33.98
CA LYS A 489 53.95 13.68 -32.64
C LYS A 489 52.45 13.38 -32.68
N LYS A 490 51.66 14.24 -33.33
CA LYS A 490 50.21 14.04 -33.50
C LYS A 490 49.88 12.77 -34.29
N LYS A 491 50.69 12.41 -35.28
CA LYS A 491 50.53 11.18 -36.07
C LYS A 491 50.83 9.93 -35.23
N VAL A 492 51.87 9.96 -34.41
CA VAL A 492 52.25 8.85 -33.51
C VAL A 492 51.20 8.63 -32.44
N VAL A 493 50.67 9.70 -31.82
CA VAL A 493 49.56 9.59 -30.84
C VAL A 493 48.34 8.92 -31.47
N LYS A 494 47.96 9.33 -32.69
CA LYS A 494 46.84 8.69 -33.43
C LYS A 494 47.12 7.22 -33.77
N LEU A 495 48.37 6.85 -34.07
CA LEU A 495 48.76 5.46 -34.31
C LEU A 495 48.70 4.64 -33.02
N ALA A 496 49.15 5.19 -31.89
CA ALA A 496 49.04 4.56 -30.58
C ALA A 496 47.57 4.30 -30.22
N GLU A 497 46.70 5.32 -30.32
CA GLU A 497 45.25 5.20 -30.11
C GLU A 497 44.60 4.14 -31.01
N LYS A 498 45.01 4.05 -32.28
CA LYS A 498 44.54 2.99 -33.19
C LYS A 498 44.98 1.59 -32.73
N SER A 499 46.18 1.45 -32.17
CA SER A 499 46.69 0.17 -31.66
C SER A 499 45.89 -0.36 -30.45
N HIS A 500 45.36 0.55 -29.62
CA HIS A 500 44.55 0.20 -28.44
C HIS A 500 43.15 -0.35 -28.81
N LYS A 501 42.63 -0.07 -30.02
CA LYS A 501 41.24 -0.41 -30.40
C LYS A 501 40.89 -1.90 -30.21
N LYS A 502 41.79 -2.82 -30.56
CA LYS A 502 41.53 -4.26 -30.41
C LYS A 502 41.40 -4.68 -28.94
N ARG A 503 42.24 -4.11 -28.06
CA ARG A 503 42.22 -4.38 -26.62
C ARG A 503 41.01 -3.76 -25.93
N ASN A 504 40.63 -2.55 -26.34
CA ASN A 504 39.42 -1.88 -25.84
C ASN A 504 38.15 -2.62 -26.28
N LYS A 505 38.13 -3.18 -27.49
CA LYS A 505 37.03 -4.05 -27.96
C LYS A 505 36.88 -5.29 -27.06
N ASP A 506 37.99 -5.85 -26.60
CA ASP A 506 38.02 -6.97 -25.65
C ASP A 506 37.87 -6.52 -24.17
N ALA A 507 37.61 -5.23 -23.92
CA ALA A 507 37.46 -4.62 -22.59
C ALA A 507 38.61 -4.89 -21.59
N ARG A 508 39.85 -4.99 -22.09
CA ARG A 508 41.04 -5.22 -21.24
C ARG A 508 41.40 -3.97 -20.44
N LYS A 509 41.91 -4.16 -19.22
CA LYS A 509 42.28 -3.04 -18.33
C LYS A 509 43.51 -2.25 -18.82
N GLY A 510 44.39 -2.88 -19.62
CA GLY A 510 45.60 -2.24 -20.14
C GLY A 510 46.46 -3.18 -21.00
N GLU A 511 47.70 -2.79 -21.29
CA GLU A 511 48.67 -3.60 -22.05
C GLU A 511 49.15 -4.83 -21.30
N ALA A 512 49.26 -4.70 -19.98
CA ALA A 512 49.68 -5.76 -19.08
C ALA A 512 48.58 -6.82 -18.85
N ASP A 513 47.33 -6.51 -19.20
CA ASP A 513 46.20 -7.41 -18.96
C ASP A 513 46.11 -8.49 -20.06
N ARG A 514 46.79 -9.61 -19.79
CA ARG A 514 46.87 -10.79 -20.66
C ARG A 514 46.24 -12.03 -20.02
N VAL A 515 45.34 -11.85 -19.05
CA VAL A 515 44.69 -12.95 -18.33
C VAL A 515 43.84 -13.78 -19.29
N ILE A 516 44.06 -15.10 -19.31
CA ILE A 516 43.27 -16.04 -20.09
C ILE A 516 42.26 -16.71 -19.13
N PRO A 517 40.96 -16.39 -19.22
CA PRO A 517 39.97 -17.02 -18.35
C PRO A 517 39.76 -18.48 -18.73
N THR A 518 39.71 -19.36 -17.74
CA THR A 518 39.33 -20.76 -17.95
C THR A 518 37.82 -20.85 -18.18
N LEU A 519 37.39 -20.82 -19.43
CA LEU A 519 35.96 -20.83 -19.80
C LEU A 519 35.22 -22.12 -19.40
N ARG A 520 35.94 -23.25 -19.33
CA ARG A 520 35.38 -24.56 -18.94
C ARG A 520 36.19 -25.18 -17.80
N PRO A 521 36.04 -24.69 -16.56
CA PRO A 521 36.82 -25.23 -15.45
C PRO A 521 36.35 -26.66 -15.14
N LYS A 522 37.31 -27.56 -15.00
CA LYS A 522 37.08 -29.02 -14.88
C LYS A 522 36.11 -29.38 -13.76
N HIS A 523 36.20 -28.72 -12.61
CA HIS A 523 35.32 -28.99 -11.47
C HIS A 523 33.84 -28.66 -11.73
N LEU A 524 33.50 -27.87 -12.77
CA LEU A 524 32.12 -27.62 -13.22
C LEU A 524 31.56 -28.70 -14.13
N PHE A 525 32.41 -29.28 -14.98
CA PHE A 525 31.98 -30.11 -16.11
C PHE A 525 32.40 -31.58 -16.00
N SER A 526 33.25 -31.92 -15.02
CA SER A 526 33.74 -33.27 -14.77
C SER A 526 33.22 -33.78 -13.43
N GLY A 527 32.75 -35.04 -13.41
CA GLY A 527 32.18 -35.69 -12.22
C GLY A 527 30.65 -35.71 -12.22
N LYS A 528 30.06 -36.69 -11.53
CA LYS A 528 28.62 -36.77 -11.26
C LYS A 528 28.40 -36.69 -9.75
N ARG A 529 27.35 -35.98 -9.33
CA ARG A 529 27.01 -35.86 -7.90
C ARG A 529 26.46 -37.20 -7.41
N SER A 530 27.16 -37.86 -6.51
CA SER A 530 26.71 -39.09 -5.84
C SER A 530 25.89 -38.76 -4.60
N THR A 531 25.17 -39.75 -4.06
CA THR A 531 24.52 -39.66 -2.75
C THR A 531 25.59 -39.70 -1.65
N GLY A 532 25.94 -38.55 -1.08
CA GLY A 532 27.00 -38.42 -0.08
C GLY A 532 27.51 -36.99 0.05
N LYS A 533 28.80 -36.84 0.44
CA LYS A 533 29.48 -35.53 0.45
C LYS A 533 29.52 -34.96 -0.96
N THR A 534 29.26 -33.66 -1.10
CA THR A 534 29.26 -32.99 -2.39
C THR A 534 30.38 -31.99 -2.49
N ASP A 535 30.96 -31.82 -3.68
CA ASP A 535 32.15 -30.99 -3.93
C ASP A 535 31.93 -29.48 -3.72
N ARG A 536 30.67 -29.06 -3.57
CA ARG A 536 30.29 -27.67 -3.31
C ARG A 536 29.17 -27.63 -2.29
N ARG A 537 29.25 -26.65 -1.40
CA ARG A 537 28.27 -26.40 -0.33
C ARG A 537 26.89 -26.10 -0.87
#